data_AF-A0A151RFI3-F1
#
_entry.id   AF-A0A151RFI3-F1
#
_cell.length_a   1.000
_cell.length_b   1.000
_cell.length_c   1.000
_cell.angle_alpha   90.00
_cell.angle_beta   90.00
_cell.angle_gamma   90.00
#
_symmetry.space_group_name_H-M   'P 1'
#
loop_
_entity.id
_entity.type
_entity.pdbx_description
1 polymer ?
#
loop_
_entity_poly.entity_id
_entity_poly.type
_entity_poly.pdbx_seq_one_letter_code
_entity_poly.pdbx_strand_id
1 'polypeptide(L)' 'MCDASNYALGAVLAHRVDKLPKVIYYASRTLDVSQASYMTTEKELLAIIFTLDKFRS' A
#
# COMPACT_ATOMS: atom_id res chain seq x y z
N MET A 1 -2.33 -5.19 4.31
CA MET A 1 -2.45 -3.85 4.92
C MET A 1 -1.84 -2.86 3.95
N CYS A 2 -2.35 -1.64 3.87
CA CYS A 2 -1.81 -0.58 3.02
C CYS A 2 -1.95 0.76 3.73
N ASP A 3 -1.06 1.69 3.42
CA ASP A 3 -1.00 3.03 4.01
C ASP A 3 -0.51 4.02 2.95
N ALA A 4 -0.99 5.26 3.03
CA ALA A 4 -0.54 6.34 2.16
C ALA A 4 0.05 7.48 3.00
N SER A 5 1.29 7.85 2.69
CA SER A 5 1.90 9.07 3.20
C SER A 5 1.85 10.18 2.13
N ASN A 6 2.29 11.38 2.50
CA ASN A 6 2.41 12.49 1.55
C ASN A 6 3.45 12.26 0.45
N TYR A 7 4.34 11.26 0.61
CA TYR A 7 5.46 11.03 -0.31
C TYR A 7 5.48 9.64 -0.93
N ALA A 8 4.87 8.66 -0.27
CA ALA A 8 4.93 7.26 -0.69
C ALA A 8 3.71 6.48 -0.25
N LEU A 9 3.41 5.43 -1.02
CA LEU A 9 2.45 4.39 -0.72
C LEU A 9 3.19 3.20 -0.12
N GLY A 10 2.61 2.61 0.90
CA GLY A 10 3.11 1.41 1.57
C GLY A 10 2.07 0.30 1.53
N ALA A 11 2.54 -0.94 1.37
CA ALA A 11 1.70 -2.12 1.39
C ALA A 11 2.44 -3.30 2.02
N VAL A 12 1.70 -4.10 2.78
CA VAL A 12 2.21 -5.28 3.48
C VAL A 12 1.30 -6.45 3.19
N LEU A 13 1.87 -7.51 2.62
CA LEU A 13 1.23 -8.81 2.49
C LEU A 13 1.63 -9.66 3.69
N ALA A 14 0.64 -10.00 4.50
CA ALA A 14 0.81 -10.88 5.64
C ALA A 14 -0.17 -12.05 5.54
N HIS A 15 0.28 -13.22 5.96
CA HIS A 15 -0.55 -14.40 6.08
C HIS A 15 -0.73 -14.75 7.54
N ARG A 16 -1.85 -15.39 7.88
CA ARG A 16 -2.13 -15.77 9.26
C ARG A 16 -1.64 -17.19 9.49
N VAL A 17 -0.60 -17.34 10.31
CA VAL A 17 -0.06 -18.64 10.72
C VAL A 17 -0.25 -18.75 12.22
N ASP A 18 -0.86 -19.84 12.70
CA ASP A 18 -1.12 -20.07 14.13
C ASP A 18 -1.83 -18.88 14.82
N LYS A 19 -2.81 -18.30 14.11
CA LYS A 19 -3.61 -17.13 14.50
C LYS A 19 -2.83 -15.80 14.57
N LEU A 20 -1.53 -15.79 14.35
CA LEU A 20 -0.69 -14.59 14.30
C LEU A 20 -0.45 -14.13 12.85
N PRO A 21 -0.47 -12.81 12.58
CA PRO A 21 -0.10 -12.28 11.28
C PRO A 21 1.43 -12.40 11.11
N LYS A 22 1.86 -13.17 10.11
CA LYS A 22 3.25 -13.25 9.66
C LYS A 22 3.39 -12.51 8.35
N VAL A 23 4.25 -11.49 8.33
CA VAL A 23 4.52 -10.72 7.11
C VAL A 23 5.32 -11.59 6.14
N ILE A 24 4.87 -11.61 4.88
CA ILE A 24 5.52 -12.33 3.78
C ILE A 24 6.24 -11.34 2.86
N TYR A 25 5.67 -10.15 2.64
CA TYR A 25 6.24 -9.17 1.72
C TYR A 25 5.87 -7.74 2.09
N TYR A 26 6.83 -6.83 1.89
CA TYR A 26 6.66 -5.38 1.96
C TYR A 26 6.80 -4.79 0.55
N ALA A 27 5.83 -3.99 0.14
CA ALA A 27 5.88 -3.21 -1.08
C ALA A 27 5.75 -1.73 -0.75
N SER A 28 6.49 -0.90 -1.46
CA SER A 28 6.33 0.55 -1.39
C SER A 28 6.57 1.18 -2.75
N ARG A 29 5.99 2.36 -2.96
CA ARG A 29 6.17 3.17 -4.16
C ARG A 29 6.12 4.64 -3.80
N THR A 30 7.08 5.43 -4.26
CA THR A 30 7.02 6.89 -4.14
C THR A 30 5.92 7.47 -5.03
N LEU A 31 5.28 8.52 -4.57
CA LEU A 31 4.30 9.27 -5.34
C LEU A 31 5.02 10.13 -6.38
N ASP A 32 4.44 10.21 -7.58
CA ASP A 32 4.83 11.21 -8.56
C ASP A 32 4.32 12.61 -8.15
N VAL A 33 4.85 13.67 -8.74
CA VAL A 33 4.46 15.06 -8.48
C VAL A 33 2.94 15.25 -8.61
N SER A 34 2.32 14.60 -9.59
CA SER A 34 0.87 14.63 -9.80
C SER A 34 0.08 13.95 -8.67
N GLN A 35 0.59 12.84 -8.14
CA GLN A 35 -0.07 12.07 -7.09
C GLN A 35 0.18 12.67 -5.69
N ALA A 36 1.28 13.40 -5.53
CA ALA A 36 1.58 14.12 -4.30
C ALA A 36 0.54 15.22 -3.98
N SER A 37 -0.08 15.81 -5.01
CA SER A 37 -1.14 16.82 -4.87
C SER A 37 -2.54 16.25 -4.59
N TYR A 38 -2.71 14.94 -4.59
CA TYR A 38 -4.01 14.31 -4.31
C TYR A 38 -4.47 14.56 -2.87
N MET A 39 -5.79 14.58 -2.67
CA MET A 39 -6.40 14.64 -1.35
C MET A 39 -6.13 13.34 -0.58
N THR A 40 -6.17 13.39 0.76
CA THR A 40 -5.87 12.23 1.61
C THR A 40 -6.70 10.99 1.23
N THR A 41 -7.99 11.14 0.95
CA THR A 41 -8.88 10.04 0.54
C THR A 41 -8.48 9.41 -0.80
N GLU A 42 -8.02 10.22 -1.76
CA GLU A 42 -7.54 9.75 -3.05
C GLU A 42 -6.20 9.01 -2.92
N LYS A 43 -5.31 9.49 -2.03
CA LYS A 43 -4.05 8.82 -1.71
C LYS A 43 -4.27 7.46 -1.05
N GLU A 44 -5.22 7.36 -0.13
CA GLU A 44 -5.62 6.08 0.48
C GLU A 44 -6.18 5.11 -0.56
N LEU A 45 -7.07 5.59 -1.44
CA LEU A 45 -7.57 4.76 -2.54
C LEU A 45 -6.44 4.30 -3.47
N LEU A 46 -5.49 5.18 -3.76
CA LEU A 46 -4.32 4.85 -4.56
C LEU A 46 -3.43 3.80 -3.90
N ALA A 47 -3.27 3.82 -2.57
CA ALA A 47 -2.57 2.77 -1.81
C ALA A 47 -3.25 1.41 -1.96
N ILE A 48 -4.59 1.38 -1.92
CA ILE A 48 -5.38 0.15 -2.12
C ILE A 48 -5.17 -0.38 -3.53
N ILE A 49 -5.31 0.48 -4.56
CA ILE A 49 -5.12 0.10 -5.96
C ILE A 49 -3.70 -0.43 -6.19
N PHE A 50 -2.68 0.27 -5.68
CA PHE A 50 -1.28 -0.15 -5.75
C PHE A 50 -1.06 -1.52 -5.10
N THR A 51 -1.66 -1.75 -3.93
CA THR A 51 -1.56 -3.02 -3.21
C THR A 51 -2.18 -4.15 -4.01
N LEU A 52 -3.37 -3.93 -4.58
CA LEU A 52 -4.04 -4.91 -5.41
C LEU A 52 -3.24 -5.20 -6.67
N ASP A 53 -2.76 -4.18 -7.38
CA ASP A 53 -1.94 -4.35 -8.58
C ASP A 53 -0.64 -5.11 -8.30
N LYS A 54 0.01 -4.82 -7.17
CA LYS A 54 1.29 -5.43 -6.80
C LYS A 54 1.19 -6.90 -6.36
N PHE A 55 0.10 -7.27 -5.68
CA PHE A 55 -0.09 -8.61 -5.10
C PHE A 55 -1.11 -9.46 -5.86
N ARG A 56 -1.78 -8.90 -6.87
CA ARG A 56 -2.58 -9.67 -7.82
C ARG A 56 -1.64 -10.45 -8.73
N SER A 57 -1.68 -11.76 -8.60
CA SER A 57 -1.06 -12.70 -9.54
C SER A 57 -1.92 -12.91 -10.78
#